data_AF-A0A420B6P5-F1
#
_entry.id   AF-A0A420B6P5-F1
#
_cell.length_a   1.000
_cell.length_b   1.000
_cell.length_c   1.000
_cell.angle_alpha   90.00
_cell.angle_beta   90.00
_cell.angle_gamma   90.00
#
_symmetry.space_group_name_H-M   'P 1'
#
loop_
_entity.id
_entity.type
_entity.pdbx_description
1 polymer ?
#
loop_
_entity_poly.entity_id
_entity_poly.type
_entity_poly.pdbx_seq_one_letter_code
_entity_poly.pdbx_strand_id
1 'polypeptide(L)'
;MEQTLTLYNINTVRFFDNRNVARNYAFTKKMVEHNIFLEYYTIDPLEEEDVEMIDEEKDYGSHLYVLLEREGKYYQFSLFHDVFEIGIPVMLMQTIIFFFFLIEKIEIEKLIEHLVGISIDALIPHEIKDKEFRDNAKKLLNLKLQTVHNLIQINDNFE
;
A
#
# COMPACT_ATOMS: atom_id res chain seq x y z
N MET A 1 -6.12 14.49 -4.85
CA MET A 1 -5.57 13.76 -3.68
C MET A 1 -4.09 14.09 -3.50
N GLU A 2 -3.23 13.85 -4.49
CA GLU A 2 -1.77 14.09 -4.41
C GLU A 2 -1.42 15.47 -3.86
N GLN A 3 -1.97 16.55 -4.44
CA GLN A 3 -1.77 17.92 -3.95
C GLN A 3 -2.13 18.11 -2.46
N THR A 4 -3.19 17.45 -1.98
CA THR A 4 -3.59 17.50 -0.58
C THR A 4 -2.61 16.74 0.30
N LEU A 5 -2.15 15.56 -0.12
CA LEU A 5 -1.13 14.80 0.59
C LEU A 5 0.20 15.58 0.70
N THR A 6 0.59 16.32 -0.34
CA THR A 6 1.76 17.20 -0.31
C THR A 6 1.67 18.28 0.77
N LEU A 7 0.48 18.80 1.09
CA LEU A 7 0.29 19.77 2.20
C LEU A 7 0.64 19.17 3.57
N TYR A 8 0.63 17.84 3.69
CA TYR A 8 1.06 17.10 4.89
C TYR A 8 2.51 16.60 4.79
N ASN A 9 3.29 17.07 3.82
CA ASN A 9 4.65 16.62 3.50
C ASN A 9 4.72 15.11 3.14
N ILE A 10 3.64 14.57 2.58
CA ILE A 10 3.59 13.20 2.08
C ILE A 10 3.91 13.23 0.58
N ASN A 11 4.97 12.54 0.19
CA ASN A 11 5.34 12.35 -1.21
C ASN A 11 4.60 11.15 -1.78
N THR A 12 4.34 11.18 -3.08
CA THR A 12 3.67 10.09 -3.79
C THR A 12 4.38 9.74 -5.08
N VAL A 13 4.54 8.44 -5.34
CA VAL A 13 4.94 7.90 -6.65
C VAL A 13 3.87 6.92 -7.13
N ARG A 14 3.76 6.74 -8.45
CA ARG A 14 2.75 5.84 -9.01
C ARG A 14 3.23 5.09 -10.24
N PHE A 15 2.61 3.95 -10.51
CA PHE A 15 2.72 3.23 -11.78
C PHE A 15 1.38 2.53 -12.09
N PHE A 16 1.17 2.15 -13.35
CA PHE A 16 0.05 1.32 -13.76
C PHE A 16 0.49 -0.14 -13.84
N ASP A 17 -0.25 -1.03 -13.20
CA ASP A 17 0.03 -2.47 -13.29
C ASP A 17 -0.49 -3.07 -14.62
N ASN A 18 -0.29 -4.37 -14.80
CA ASN A 18 -0.75 -5.10 -15.99
C ASN A 18 -2.28 -5.16 -16.15
N ARG A 19 -3.03 -4.80 -15.10
CA ARG A 19 -4.49 -4.66 -15.11
C ARG A 19 -4.93 -3.20 -15.28
N ASN A 20 -4.00 -2.30 -15.62
CA ASN A 20 -4.22 -0.87 -15.75
C ASN A 20 -4.71 -0.21 -14.44
N VAL A 21 -4.42 -0.80 -13.27
CA VAL A 21 -4.73 -0.18 -11.98
C VAL A 21 -3.59 0.76 -11.60
N ALA A 22 -3.94 2.01 -11.29
CA ALA A 22 -2.98 2.99 -10.78
C ALA A 22 -2.57 2.62 -9.35
N ARG A 23 -1.41 2.01 -9.20
CA ARG A 23 -0.79 1.70 -7.90
C ARG A 23 -0.03 2.92 -7.43
N ASN A 24 -0.46 3.50 -6.32
CA ASN A 24 0.16 4.67 -5.72
C ASN A 24 0.88 4.26 -4.44
N TYR A 25 2.02 4.90 -4.18
CA TYR A 25 2.77 4.74 -2.96
C TYR A 25 3.00 6.09 -2.31
N ALA A 26 2.59 6.23 -1.05
CA ALA A 26 2.78 7.41 -0.22
C ALA A 26 3.86 7.16 0.85
N PHE A 27 4.72 8.16 1.06
CA PHE A 27 5.83 8.06 2.01
C PHE A 27 6.38 9.44 2.42
N THR A 28 7.19 9.44 3.46
CA THR A 28 8.04 10.58 3.87
C THR A 28 9.50 10.15 3.91
N LYS A 29 10.41 11.12 4.09
CA LYS A 29 11.85 10.84 4.23
C LYS A 29 12.14 9.85 5.37
N LYS A 30 11.52 10.06 6.54
CA LYS A 30 11.66 9.16 7.70
C LYS A 30 11.13 7.75 7.38
N MET A 31 9.98 7.66 6.73
CA MET A 31 9.41 6.36 6.35
C MET A 31 10.33 5.61 5.37
N VAL A 32 10.95 6.31 4.41
CA VAL A 32 11.94 5.73 3.48
C VAL A 32 13.16 5.20 4.23
N GLU A 33 13.71 5.96 5.19
CA GLU A 33 14.85 5.53 6.02
C GLU A 33 14.57 4.23 6.81
N HIS A 34 13.29 3.95 7.09
CA HIS A 34 12.83 2.75 7.78
C HIS A 34 12.17 1.71 6.85
N ASN A 35 12.24 1.88 5.52
CA ASN A 35 11.60 1.02 4.51
C ASN A 35 10.11 0.79 4.75
N ILE A 36 9.37 1.86 5.06
CA ILE A 36 7.91 1.87 5.27
C ILE A 36 7.25 2.64 4.14
N PHE A 37 6.18 2.08 3.58
CA PHE A 37 5.41 2.71 2.49
C PHE A 37 3.92 2.46 2.66
N LEU A 38 3.09 3.41 2.26
CA LEU A 38 1.65 3.22 2.13
C LEU A 38 1.30 2.95 0.67
N GLU A 39 0.88 1.74 0.33
CA GLU A 39 0.34 1.43 -0.98
C GLU A 39 -1.16 1.68 -0.99
N TYR A 40 -1.66 2.43 -1.97
CA TYR A 40 -3.09 2.61 -2.17
C TYR A 40 -3.49 2.66 -3.63
N TYR A 41 -4.71 2.20 -3.89
CA TYR A 41 -5.29 2.16 -5.23
C TYR A 41 -6.80 1.99 -5.11
N THR A 42 -7.51 2.33 -6.18
CA THR A 42 -8.95 2.10 -6.31
C THR A 42 -9.17 1.29 -7.58
N ILE A 43 -10.02 0.26 -7.50
CA ILE A 43 -10.47 -0.53 -8.65
C ILE A 43 -11.91 -0.12 -8.91
N ASP A 44 -12.13 0.55 -10.05
CA ASP A 44 -13.45 0.98 -10.46
C ASP A 44 -14.32 -0.24 -10.84
N PRO A 45 -15.61 -0.27 -10.46
CA PRO A 45 -16.55 -1.20 -11.05
C PRO A 45 -16.62 -0.91 -12.55
N LEU A 46 -16.35 -1.93 -13.38
CA LEU A 46 -16.47 -1.79 -14.83
C LEU A 46 -17.88 -1.32 -15.19
N GLU A 47 -17.99 -0.44 -16.20
CA GLU A 47 -19.29 -0.11 -16.79
C GLU A 47 -19.91 -1.38 -17.39
N GLU A 48 -21.25 -1.47 -17.35
CA GLU A 48 -22.09 -2.66 -17.53
C GLU A 48 -21.91 -3.46 -18.85
N GLU A 49 -21.03 -3.04 -19.77
CA GLU A 49 -20.85 -3.68 -21.09
C GLU A 49 -19.84 -4.86 -21.11
N ASP A 50 -19.03 -5.05 -20.05
CA ASP A 50 -18.06 -6.17 -19.93
C ASP A 50 -18.57 -7.32 -19.04
N VAL A 51 -19.87 -7.36 -18.75
CA VAL A 51 -20.52 -8.22 -17.74
C VAL A 51 -20.69 -9.69 -18.19
N GLU A 52 -20.42 -10.03 -19.45
CA GLU A 52 -20.58 -11.42 -19.94
C GLU A 52 -19.44 -12.38 -19.54
N MET A 53 -18.45 -11.95 -18.75
CA MET A 53 -17.32 -12.79 -18.30
C MET A 53 -16.98 -12.57 -16.81
N ILE A 54 -17.97 -12.36 -15.93
CA ILE A 54 -17.68 -12.12 -14.51
C ILE A 54 -17.42 -13.44 -13.78
N ASP A 55 -16.13 -13.74 -13.66
CA ASP A 55 -15.53 -14.47 -12.54
C ASP A 55 -15.93 -13.75 -11.23
N GLU A 56 -16.53 -14.46 -10.28
CA GLU A 56 -17.16 -13.92 -9.05
C GLU A 56 -16.18 -13.26 -8.03
N GLU A 57 -14.94 -12.95 -8.44
CA GLU A 57 -13.85 -12.51 -7.56
C GLU A 57 -13.23 -11.14 -7.95
N LYS A 58 -13.99 -10.23 -8.57
CA LYS A 58 -13.47 -8.86 -8.78
C LYS A 58 -13.58 -8.05 -7.48
N ASP A 59 -12.42 -7.91 -6.84
CA ASP A 59 -12.16 -7.09 -5.65
C ASP A 59 -12.26 -5.59 -6.01
N TYR A 60 -13.47 -5.02 -5.94
CA TYR A 60 -13.73 -3.61 -6.28
C TYR A 60 -13.46 -2.67 -5.09
N GLY A 61 -13.34 -1.38 -5.37
CA GLY A 61 -13.24 -0.34 -4.36
C GLY A 61 -11.81 0.07 -4.03
N SER A 62 -11.67 0.83 -2.95
CA SER A 62 -10.39 1.42 -2.53
C SER A 62 -9.68 0.52 -1.52
N HIS A 63 -8.36 0.44 -1.68
CA HIS A 63 -7.50 -0.35 -0.82
C HIS A 63 -6.34 0.50 -0.27
N LEU A 64 -5.96 0.23 0.97
CA LEU A 64 -4.76 0.79 1.60
C LEU A 64 -4.00 -0.31 2.33
N TYR A 65 -2.70 -0.35 2.08
CA TYR A 65 -1.78 -1.24 2.76
C TYR A 65 -0.57 -0.48 3.31
N VAL A 66 -0.07 -0.88 4.48
CA VAL A 66 1.30 -0.57 4.88
C VAL A 66 2.20 -1.69 4.39
N LEU A 67 3.26 -1.34 3.67
CA LEU A 67 4.38 -2.20 3.29
C LEU A 67 5.59 -1.84 4.15
N LEU A 68 6.28 -2.85 4.67
CA LEU A 68 7.42 -2.67 5.56
C LEU A 68 8.48 -3.75 5.32
N GLU A 69 9.74 -3.35 5.32
CA GLU A 69 10.87 -4.26 5.57
C GLU A 69 11.60 -3.89 6.87
N ARG A 70 11.81 -4.88 7.74
CA ARG A 70 12.65 -4.73 8.93
C ARG A 70 13.49 -5.97 9.15
N GLU A 71 14.81 -5.79 9.35
CA GLU A 71 15.74 -6.88 9.69
C GLU A 71 15.66 -8.07 8.69
N GLY A 72 15.48 -7.76 7.40
CA GLY A 72 15.32 -8.76 6.34
C GLY A 72 13.99 -9.52 6.35
N LYS A 73 13.01 -9.07 7.14
CA LYS A 73 11.64 -9.58 7.16
C LYS A 73 10.71 -8.58 6.49
N TYR A 74 9.77 -9.11 5.72
CA TYR A 74 8.79 -8.35 4.96
C TYR A 74 7.41 -8.45 5.60
N TYR A 75 6.64 -7.38 5.51
CA TYR A 75 5.30 -7.27 6.09
C TYR A 75 4.39 -6.48 5.16
N GLN A 76 3.12 -6.89 5.09
CA GLN A 76 2.05 -6.09 4.53
C GLN A 76 0.85 -6.14 5.45
N PHE A 77 0.28 -4.97 5.76
CA PHE A 77 -0.90 -4.83 6.61
C PHE A 77 -2.01 -4.16 5.82
N SER A 78 -3.17 -4.81 5.67
CA SER A 78 -4.37 -4.22 5.08
C SER A 78 -5.08 -3.37 6.11
N LEU A 79 -5.26 -2.08 5.81
CA LEU A 79 -5.80 -1.09 6.76
C LEU A 79 -7.13 -0.50 6.31
N PHE A 80 -7.43 -0.62 5.03
CA PHE A 80 -8.65 -0.12 4.43
C PHE A 80 -8.94 -0.96 3.19
N HIS A 81 -10.19 -1.36 3.02
CA HIS A 81 -10.65 -2.19 1.93
C HIS A 81 -12.14 -1.95 1.65
N ASP A 82 -12.56 -2.19 0.42
CA ASP A 82 -13.95 -2.29 -0.05
C ASP A 82 -14.81 -1.04 0.20
N VAL A 83 -14.22 0.14 -0.01
CA VAL A 83 -14.98 1.39 0.01
C VAL A 83 -14.83 2.06 -1.35
N PHE A 84 -15.93 2.09 -2.10
CA PHE A 84 -16.02 2.83 -3.35
C PHE A 84 -16.52 4.25 -3.07
N GLU A 85 -15.75 5.25 -3.48
CA GLU A 85 -16.10 6.67 -3.35
C GLU A 85 -16.17 7.31 -4.73
N ILE A 86 -17.30 7.95 -5.05
CA ILE A 86 -17.44 8.71 -6.30
C ILE A 86 -16.74 10.06 -6.14
N GLY A 87 -15.81 10.37 -7.05
CA GLY A 87 -15.08 11.64 -7.06
C GLY A 87 -13.74 11.55 -6.32
N ILE A 88 -13.48 12.49 -5.40
CA ILE A 88 -12.27 12.44 -4.58
C ILE A 88 -12.53 11.47 -3.42
N PRO A 89 -11.74 10.40 -3.24
CA PRO A 89 -11.97 9.45 -2.17
C PRO A 89 -11.46 10.03 -0.83
N VAL A 90 -12.34 10.74 -0.14
CA VAL A 90 -12.04 11.50 1.08
C VAL A 90 -11.72 10.56 2.22
N MET A 91 -12.43 9.43 2.35
CA MET A 91 -12.18 8.45 3.40
C MET A 91 -10.83 7.78 3.20
N LEU A 92 -10.48 7.39 1.97
CA LEU A 92 -9.15 6.86 1.68
C LEU A 92 -8.06 7.88 2.03
N MET A 93 -8.22 9.13 1.59
CA MET A 93 -7.25 10.20 1.85
C MET A 93 -7.07 10.50 3.34
N GLN A 94 -8.17 10.57 4.12
CA GLN A 94 -8.11 10.77 5.57
C GLN A 94 -7.43 9.58 6.26
N THR A 95 -7.69 8.37 5.78
CA THR A 95 -7.07 7.15 6.30
C THR A 95 -5.56 7.14 6.04
N ILE A 96 -5.12 7.53 4.84
CA ILE A 96 -3.69 7.70 4.51
C ILE A 96 -3.03 8.71 5.48
N ILE A 97 -3.66 9.87 5.68
CA ILE A 97 -3.13 10.92 6.56
C ILE A 97 -3.06 10.44 8.03
N PHE A 98 -4.09 9.71 8.49
CA PHE A 98 -4.10 9.11 9.82
C PHE A 98 -2.92 8.16 10.02
N PHE A 99 -2.72 7.22 9.11
CA PHE A 99 -1.63 6.23 9.22
C PHE A 99 -0.25 6.86 9.06
N PHE A 100 -0.13 7.88 8.22
CA PHE A 100 1.07 8.70 8.15
C PHE A 100 1.42 9.26 9.55
N PHE A 101 0.49 9.97 10.21
CA PHE A 101 0.74 10.53 11.54
C PHE A 101 0.99 9.46 12.61
N LEU A 102 0.36 8.29 12.50
CA LEU A 102 0.58 7.17 13.39
C LEU A 102 2.02 6.64 13.26
N ILE A 103 2.45 6.34 12.03
CA ILE A 103 3.79 5.81 11.72
C ILE A 103 4.87 6.82 12.13
N GLU A 104 4.65 8.11 11.91
CA GLU A 104 5.61 9.14 12.31
C GLU A 104 5.78 9.26 13.84
N LYS A 105 4.72 8.99 14.62
CA LYS A 105 4.71 9.18 16.07
C LYS A 105 5.10 7.93 16.86
N ILE A 106 4.84 6.75 16.32
CA ILE A 106 5.13 5.50 17.03
C ILE A 106 6.62 5.15 16.92
N GLU A 107 7.17 4.58 17.98
CA GLU A 107 8.51 3.97 17.93
C GLU A 107 8.48 2.81 16.94
N ILE A 108 9.49 2.75 16.06
CA ILE A 108 9.51 1.78 14.98
C ILE A 108 9.46 0.34 15.53
N GLU A 109 10.07 0.09 16.69
CA GLU A 109 10.04 -1.18 17.44
C GLU A 109 8.63 -1.68 17.73
N LYS A 110 7.70 -0.75 17.99
CA LYS A 110 6.31 -1.04 18.36
C LYS A 110 5.36 -0.97 17.17
N LEU A 111 5.81 -0.45 16.02
CA LEU A 111 4.96 -0.26 14.85
C LEU A 111 4.34 -1.57 14.36
N ILE A 112 5.14 -2.65 14.27
CA ILE A 112 4.65 -3.96 13.80
C ILE A 112 3.55 -4.49 14.71
N GLU A 113 3.78 -4.53 16.02
CA GLU A 113 2.79 -4.99 17.00
C GLU A 113 1.50 -4.17 16.91
N HIS A 114 1.62 -2.85 16.78
CA HIS A 114 0.48 -1.97 16.64
C HIS A 114 -0.30 -2.20 15.34
N LEU A 115 0.39 -2.35 14.21
CA LEU A 115 -0.24 -2.60 12.90
C LEU A 115 -0.95 -3.96 12.87
N VAL A 116 -0.37 -5.01 13.46
CA VAL A 116 -1.03 -6.31 13.63
C VAL A 116 -2.37 -6.16 14.38
N GLY A 117 -2.41 -5.31 15.41
CA GLY A 117 -3.61 -5.12 16.23
C GLY A 117 -4.76 -4.35 15.56
N ILE A 118 -4.48 -3.59 14.50
CA ILE A 118 -5.47 -2.71 13.85
C ILE A 118 -5.72 -3.05 12.38
N SER A 119 -4.90 -3.91 11.77
CA SER A 119 -5.09 -4.34 10.39
C SER A 119 -6.29 -5.27 10.24
N ILE A 120 -7.01 -5.13 9.13
CA ILE A 120 -8.05 -6.06 8.69
C ILE A 120 -7.43 -7.44 8.45
N ASP A 121 -6.27 -7.45 7.80
CA ASP A 121 -5.47 -8.65 7.54
C ASP A 121 -3.97 -8.31 7.47
N ALA A 122 -3.13 -9.29 7.76
CA ALA A 122 -1.67 -9.14 7.79
C ALA A 122 -0.98 -10.29 7.04
N LEU A 123 -0.21 -9.94 6.01
CA LEU A 123 0.67 -10.86 5.32
C LEU A 123 2.07 -10.80 5.95
N ILE A 124 2.38 -11.81 6.78
CA ILE A 124 3.65 -11.94 7.50
C ILE A 124 4.35 -13.24 7.06
N PRO A 125 5.15 -13.23 5.98
CA PRO A 125 5.61 -14.47 5.37
C PRO A 125 6.41 -15.38 6.29
N HIS A 126 7.18 -14.85 7.23
CA HIS A 126 7.99 -15.67 8.13
C HIS A 126 7.17 -16.45 9.18
N GLU A 127 5.89 -16.14 9.33
CA GLU A 127 4.95 -16.88 10.18
C GLU A 127 4.18 -17.95 9.40
N ILE A 128 4.25 -17.92 8.06
CA ILE A 128 3.59 -18.89 7.18
C ILE A 128 4.33 -20.24 7.24
N LYS A 129 3.59 -21.28 7.59
CA LYS A 129 4.09 -22.67 7.67
C LYS A 129 4.35 -23.27 6.30
N ASP A 130 3.44 -23.06 5.36
CA ASP A 130 3.56 -23.56 4.00
C ASP A 130 4.77 -22.90 3.29
N LYS A 131 5.69 -23.73 2.81
CA LYS A 131 6.96 -23.24 2.25
C LYS A 131 6.74 -22.49 0.93
N GLU A 132 5.93 -23.04 0.05
CA GLU A 132 5.70 -22.46 -1.27
C GLU A 132 4.98 -21.12 -1.15
N PHE A 133 3.91 -21.06 -0.37
CA PHE A 133 3.17 -19.85 -0.12
C PHE A 133 4.02 -18.78 0.58
N ARG A 134 4.81 -19.18 1.60
CA ARG A 134 5.77 -18.28 2.25
C ARG A 134 6.75 -17.67 1.25
N ASP A 135 7.37 -18.50 0.42
CA ASP A 135 8.45 -18.06 -0.47
C ASP A 135 7.87 -17.15 -1.58
N ASN A 136 6.66 -17.44 -2.06
CA ASN A 136 5.92 -16.57 -2.97
C ASN A 136 5.55 -15.23 -2.34
N ALA A 137 5.02 -15.24 -1.10
CA ALA A 137 4.68 -14.03 -0.37
C ALA A 137 5.91 -13.14 -0.11
N LYS A 138 7.05 -13.73 0.28
CA LYS A 138 8.32 -13.00 0.42
C LYS A 138 8.75 -12.36 -0.89
N LYS A 139 8.72 -13.12 -1.98
CA LYS A 139 9.12 -12.62 -3.31
C LYS A 139 8.24 -11.46 -3.76
N LEU A 140 6.92 -11.56 -3.55
CA LEU A 140 5.96 -10.51 -3.88
C LEU A 140 6.25 -9.22 -3.10
N LEU A 141 6.37 -9.31 -1.77
CA LEU A 141 6.61 -8.11 -0.94
C LEU A 141 7.96 -7.46 -1.24
N ASN A 142 9.01 -8.26 -1.44
CA ASN A 142 10.30 -7.74 -1.87
C ASN A 142 10.19 -7.01 -3.21
N LEU A 143 9.49 -7.60 -4.20
CA LEU A 143 9.29 -6.97 -5.50
C LEU A 143 8.52 -5.65 -5.39
N LYS A 144 7.48 -5.59 -4.55
CA LYS A 144 6.74 -4.34 -4.29
C LYS A 144 7.66 -3.26 -3.73
N LEU A 145 8.40 -3.55 -2.66
CA LEU A 145 9.31 -2.58 -2.03
C LEU A 145 10.41 -2.12 -3.00
N GLN A 146 11.05 -3.05 -3.72
CA GLN A 146 12.02 -2.72 -4.76
C GLN A 146 11.42 -1.80 -5.83
N THR A 147 10.17 -2.06 -6.24
CA THR A 147 9.45 -1.21 -7.19
C THR A 147 9.31 0.21 -6.64
N VAL A 148 8.91 0.37 -5.37
CA VAL A 148 8.79 1.70 -4.75
C VAL A 148 10.13 2.42 -4.73
N HIS A 149 11.21 1.75 -4.30
CA HIS A 149 12.55 2.35 -4.28
C HIS A 149 13.01 2.79 -5.68
N ASN A 150 12.77 1.97 -6.71
CA ASN A 150 13.11 2.32 -8.09
C ASN A 150 12.32 3.54 -8.57
N LEU A 151 11.02 3.62 -8.24
CA LEU A 151 10.18 4.76 -8.61
C LEU A 151 10.66 6.06 -7.92
N ILE A 152 11.05 5.99 -6.65
CA ILE A 152 11.61 7.13 -5.92
C ILE A 152 12.91 7.60 -6.58
N GLN A 153 13.84 6.67 -6.87
CA GLN A 153 15.10 7.01 -7.52
C GLN A 153 14.90 7.64 -8.90
N ILE A 154 13.95 7.14 -9.69
CA ILE A 154 13.64 7.74 -10.99
C ILE A 154 13.14 9.18 -10.78
N ASN A 155 12.23 9.39 -9.83
CA ASN A 155 11.64 10.70 -9.56
C ASN A 155 12.65 11.73 -9.02
N ASP A 156 13.54 11.32 -8.11
CA ASP A 156 14.57 12.19 -7.52
C ASP A 156 15.65 12.63 -8.53
N ASN A 157 15.82 11.90 -9.65
CA ASN A 157 16.77 12.27 -10.71
C ASN A 157 16.22 13.32 -11.70
N PHE A 158 14.99 13.81 -11.51
CA PHE A 158 14.36 14.83 -12.36
C PHE A 158 14.17 16.21 -11.67
N GLU A 159 14.61 16.38 -10.42
CA GLU A 159 14.73 17.68 -9.73
C GLU A 159 16.16 18.24 -9.76
#